data_AF-D9TRR5-F1
#
_entry.id   AF-D9TRR5-F1
#
_cell.length_a   1.000
_cell.length_b   1.000
_cell.length_c   1.000
_cell.angle_alpha   90.00
_cell.angle_beta   90.00
_cell.angle_gamma   90.00
#
_symmetry.space_group_name_H-M   'P 1'
#
loop_
_entity.id
_entity.type
_entity.pdbx_description
1 polymer ?
#
loop_
_entity_poly.entity_id
_entity_poly.type
_entity_poly.pdbx_seq_one_letter_code
_entity_poly.pdbx_strand_id
1 'polypeptide(L)' 'MYQDKTLVCKDCGAEFVWTAGEQEFYAQKGFQNAPVRCKACRDAKKQRNNQFNSRRGRAAGANK' A
#
# COMPACT_ATOMS: atom_id res chain seq x y z
N MET A 1 15.27 3.79 -18.96
CA MET A 1 15.36 2.32 -18.84
C MET A 1 15.00 1.97 -17.41
N TYR A 2 13.89 1.28 -17.20
CA TYR A 2 13.44 0.89 -15.87
C TYR A 2 14.06 -0.46 -15.53
N GLN A 3 14.57 -0.60 -14.31
CA GLN A 3 15.23 -1.82 -13.83
C GLN A 3 14.59 -2.23 -12.51
N ASP A 4 14.55 -3.53 -12.26
CA ASP A 4 14.24 -4.05 -10.94
C ASP A 4 15.26 -3.55 -9.91
N LYS A 5 14.73 -3.00 -8.82
CA LYS A 5 15.54 -2.45 -7.72
C LYS A 5 15.03 -3.01 -6.42
N THR A 6 15.88 -3.69 -5.66
CA THR A 6 15.57 -4.04 -4.29
C THR A 6 15.65 -2.80 -3.41
N LEU A 7 14.59 -2.54 -2.65
CA LEU A 7 14.46 -1.44 -1.71
C LEU A 7 14.14 -1.99 -0.32
N VAL A 8 14.55 -1.26 0.71
CA VAL A 8 14.26 -1.61 2.11
C VAL A 8 13.05 -0.85 2.59
N CYS A 9 12.07 -1.54 3.16
CA CYS A 9 10.88 -0.92 3.73
C CYS A 9 11.24 -0.10 4.97
N LYS A 10 10.95 1.21 4.97
CA LYS A 10 11.20 2.07 6.14
C LYS A 10 10.34 1.75 7.37
N ASP A 11 9.28 0.96 7.17
CA ASP A 11 8.28 0.65 8.22
C ASP A 11 8.58 -0.66 8.94
N CYS A 12 8.98 -1.71 8.19
CA CYS A 12 9.25 -3.04 8.73
C CYS A 12 10.68 -3.55 8.51
N GLY A 13 11.52 -2.81 7.78
CA GLY A 13 12.89 -3.23 7.46
C GLY A 13 13.02 -4.35 6.42
N ALA A 14 11.91 -4.85 5.87
CA ALA A 14 11.95 -5.92 4.88
C ALA A 14 12.41 -5.43 3.51
N GLU A 15 13.25 -6.23 2.84
CA GLU A 15 13.65 -6.03 1.46
C GLU A 15 12.49 -6.39 0.52
N PHE A 16 12.21 -5.52 -0.45
CA PHE A 16 11.20 -5.76 -1.47
C PHE A 16 11.69 -5.28 -2.84
N VAL A 17 11.23 -5.96 -3.90
CA VAL A 17 11.63 -5.63 -5.27
C VAL A 17 10.69 -4.57 -5.85
N TRP A 18 11.25 -3.46 -6.29
CA TRP A 18 10.60 -2.45 -7.11
C TRP A 18 10.88 -2.74 -8.57
N THR A 19 9.96 -3.47 -9.19
CA THR A 19 10.11 -3.97 -10.56
C THR A 19 10.04 -2.86 -11.61
N ALA A 20 10.63 -3.10 -12.78
CA ALA A 20 10.55 -2.19 -13.92
C ALA A 20 9.10 -1.86 -14.31
N GLY A 21 8.21 -2.87 -14.32
CA GLY A 21 6.79 -2.68 -14.61
C GLY A 21 6.06 -1.79 -13.59
N GLU A 22 6.45 -1.85 -12.30
CA GLU A 22 5.95 -0.91 -11.30
C GLU A 22 6.47 0.51 -11.55
N GLN A 23 7.73 0.69 -11.93
CA GLN A 23 8.24 2.02 -12.33
C GLN A 23 7.45 2.61 -13.50
N GLU A 24 7.16 1.81 -14.53
CA GLU A 24 6.35 2.23 -15.68
C GLU A 24 4.94 2.65 -15.28
N PHE A 25 4.29 1.88 -14.41
CA PHE A 25 2.96 2.22 -13.90
C PHE A 25 2.96 3.52 -13.09
N TYR A 26 3.97 3.72 -12.24
CA TYR A 26 4.12 4.94 -11.45
C TYR A 26 4.45 6.15 -12.32
N ALA A 27 5.32 6.00 -13.31
CA ALA A 27 5.67 7.06 -14.26
C ALA A 27 4.45 7.49 -15.09
N GLN A 28 3.63 6.54 -15.57
CA GLN A 28 2.38 6.84 -16.27
C GLN A 28 1.37 7.60 -15.41
N LYS A 29 1.40 7.40 -14.09
CA LYS A 29 0.56 8.12 -13.12
C LYS A 29 1.13 9.49 -12.73
N GLY A 30 2.31 9.88 -13.23
CA GLY A 30 3.00 11.12 -12.86
C GLY A 30 3.77 11.04 -11.54
N PHE A 31 3.99 9.84 -11.00
CA PHE A 31 4.79 9.64 -9.78
C PHE A 31 6.22 9.25 -10.15
N GLN A 32 7.16 10.16 -9.88
CA GLN A 32 8.61 9.92 -10.07
C GLN A 32 9.28 9.29 -8.84
N ASN A 33 8.54 9.20 -7.72
CA ASN A 33 9.10 8.79 -6.44
C ASN A 33 8.94 7.29 -6.20
N ALA A 34 10.02 6.65 -5.77
CA ALA A 34 10.03 5.25 -5.37
C ALA A 34 9.13 5.02 -4.15
N PRO A 35 8.42 3.87 -4.06
CA PRO A 35 7.74 3.50 -2.84
C PRO A 35 8.77 3.29 -1.72
N VAL A 36 8.56 3.97 -0.59
CA VAL A 36 9.40 3.83 0.64
C VAL A 36 8.91 2.71 1.56
N ARG A 37 7.75 2.12 1.25
CA ARG A 37 7.12 1.05 2.02
C ARG A 37 6.76 -0.11 1.10
N CYS A 38 7.01 -1.33 1.56
CA CYS A 38 6.65 -2.55 0.84
C CYS A 38 5.12 -2.67 0.66
N LYS A 39 4.71 -3.51 -0.30
CA LYS A 39 3.29 -3.77 -0.58
C LYS A 39 2.55 -4.28 0.65
N ALA A 40 3.18 -5.11 1.47
CA ALA A 40 2.59 -5.65 2.69
C ALA A 40 2.23 -4.55 3.71
N CYS A 41 3.13 -3.61 4.00
CA CYS A 41 2.84 -2.50 4.92
C CYS A 41 1.75 -1.56 4.37
N ARG A 42 1.76 -1.31 3.05
CA ARG A 42 0.71 -0.51 2.39
C ARG A 42 -0.66 -1.20 2.47
N ASP A 43 -0.70 -2.50 2.20
CA ASP A 43 -1.92 -3.30 2.23
C ASP A 43 -2.46 -3.47 3.66
N ALA A 44 -1.58 -3.75 4.63
CA ALA A 44 -1.94 -3.83 6.04
C ALA A 44 -2.59 -2.54 6.56
N LYS A 45 -2.13 -1.36 6.09
CA LYS A 45 -2.76 -0.08 6.43
C LYS A 45 -4.15 0.06 5.80
N LYS A 46 -4.31 -0.38 4.55
CA LYS A 46 -5.60 -0.37 3.84
C LYS A 46 -6.62 -1.31 4.49
N GLN A 47 -6.20 -2.52 4.88
CA GLN A 47 -7.05 -3.51 5.53
C GLN A 47 -7.60 -3.01 6.89
N ARG A 48 -6.76 -2.39 7.72
CA ARG A 48 -7.19 -1.80 9.00
C ARG A 48 -8.28 -0.74 8.82
N ASN A 49 -8.16 0.09 7.77
CA ASN A 49 -9.14 1.14 7.50
C ASN A 49 -10.50 0.57 7.04
N ASN A 50 -10.50 -0.51 6.26
CA ASN A 50 -11.73 -1.16 5.79
C ASN A 50 -12.50 -1.86 6.93
N GLN A 51 -11.78 -2.48 7.87
CA GLN A 51 -12.39 -3.11 9.04
C GLN A 51 -13.12 -2.09 9.95
N PHE A 52 -12.62 -0.86 10.06
CA PHE A 52 -13.25 0.15 10.89
C PHE A 52 -14.54 0.70 10.28
N ASN A 53 -14.59 0.88 8.96
CA ASN A 53 -15.79 1.34 8.26
C ASN A 53 -16.93 0.30 8.31
N SER A 54 -16.58 -0.99 8.19
CA SER A 54 -17.56 -2.09 8.26
C SER A 54 -18.08 -2.36 9.69
N ARG A 55 -17.36 -1.93 10.73
CA ARG A 55 -17.85 -1.95 12.12
C ARG A 55 -18.73 -0.74 12.47
N ARG A 56 -18.48 0.43 11.86
CA ARG A 56 -19.35 1.62 12.03
C ARG A 56 -20.68 1.52 11.28
N GLY A 57 -20.74 0.77 10.17
CA GLY A 57 -22.00 0.53 9.45
C GLY A 57 -22.94 -0.50 10.08
N ARG A 58 -22.48 -1.27 11.09
CA ARG A 58 -23.29 -2.32 11.77
C ARG A 58 -23.84 -1.91 13.13
N ALA A 59 -23.52 -0.72 13.63
CA ALA A 59 -23.95 -0.23 14.94
C ALA A 59 -25.13 0.78 14.88
N ALA A 60 -25.83 0.87 13.75
CA ALA A 60 -26.96 1.78 13.54
C ALA A 60 -28.29 1.01 13.35
N GLY A 61 -28.56 -0.01 14.18
CA GLY A 61 -29.76 -0.85 14.02
C GLY A 61 -30.25 -1.62 15.25
N ALA A 62 -29.85 -1.24 16.47
CA ALA A 62 -30.26 -1.95 17.68
C ALA A 62 -30.86 -1.02 18.75
N ASN A 63 -31.86 -0.21 18.37
CA ASN A 63 -32.90 0.23 19.31
C ASN A 63 -34.08 0.86 18.56
N LYS A 64 -35.12 0.07 18.28
CA LYS A 64 -36.52 0.47 18.48
C LYS A 64 -37.40 -0.78 18.53
#